data_AF-A0A432YZJ8-F1
#
_entry.id   AF-A0A432YZJ8-F1
#
_cell.length_a   1.000
_cell.length_b   1.000
_cell.length_c   1.000
_cell.angle_alpha   90.00
_cell.angle_beta   90.00
_cell.angle_gamma   90.00
#
_symmetry.space_group_name_H-M   'P 1'
#
loop_
_entity.id
_entity.type
_entity.pdbx_description
1 polymer ?
#
loop_
_entity_poly.entity_id
_entity_poly.type
_entity_poly.pdbx_seq_one_letter_code
_entity_poly.pdbx_strand_id
1 'polypeptide(L)'
;MLVIDPPVDWQLELLLQQPQRTYWQVIAPQQPRLDEFGCHPQQLNKVLHWCEVNQVMWVLQYHQQRYWLTRWQQSPHSRASNWRGEVLQSYTMHGKQVQLHFSKHHVKQLLTMAKFRLGQRYSHSLEIDHGRYHLVLQQPREDMLFFPLQQQTMVVTISDNDERPGQR
;
A
#
# COMPACT_ATOMS: atom_id res chain seq x y z
N MET A 1 12.64 -20.77 -5.15
CA MET A 1 12.03 -19.42 -5.27
C MET A 1 13.08 -18.56 -5.95
N LEU A 2 12.88 -18.19 -7.22
CA LEU A 2 13.86 -17.41 -7.98
C LEU A 2 13.77 -15.96 -7.51
N VAL A 3 14.85 -15.45 -6.93
CA VAL A 3 14.99 -14.02 -6.65
C VAL A 3 15.08 -13.34 -8.01
N ILE A 4 14.12 -12.46 -8.32
CA ILE A 4 14.22 -11.63 -9.52
C ILE A 4 15.17 -10.50 -9.15
N ASP A 5 16.34 -10.54 -9.77
CA ASP A 5 17.31 -9.47 -9.63
C ASP A 5 16.89 -8.27 -10.49
N PRO A 6 17.15 -7.05 -10.01
CA PRO A 6 16.97 -5.84 -10.79
C PRO A 6 17.79 -5.86 -12.09
N PRO A 7 17.37 -5.12 -13.13
CA PRO A 7 18.09 -5.02 -14.39
C PRO A 7 19.56 -4.62 -14.20
N VAL A 8 20.46 -5.16 -15.03
CA VAL A 8 21.92 -5.04 -14.87
C VAL A 8 22.41 -3.60 -15.01
N ASP A 9 21.69 -2.77 -15.75
CA ASP A 9 21.98 -1.36 -15.98
C ASP A 9 21.48 -0.43 -14.86
N TRP A 10 20.73 -0.96 -13.90
CA TRP A 10 20.29 -0.20 -12.73
C TRP A 10 21.34 -0.28 -11.62
N GLN A 11 21.90 0.87 -11.26
CA GLN A 11 22.69 1.00 -10.06
C GLN A 11 21.75 1.25 -8.88
N LEU A 12 21.77 0.35 -7.90
CA LEU A 12 20.90 0.40 -6.73
C LEU A 12 21.67 0.79 -5.48
N GLU A 13 21.32 1.92 -4.91
CA GLU A 13 21.80 2.35 -3.60
C GLU A 13 20.82 1.87 -2.53
N LEU A 14 21.25 0.91 -1.70
CA LEU A 14 20.42 0.36 -0.62
C LEU A 14 20.24 1.40 0.50
N LEU A 15 19.00 1.68 0.87
CA LEU A 15 18.67 2.63 1.93
C LEU A 15 18.10 1.94 3.17
N LEU A 16 17.30 0.90 2.97
CA LEU A 16 16.66 0.16 4.05
C LEU A 16 16.43 -1.29 3.64
N GLN A 17 16.77 -2.22 4.53
CA GLN A 17 16.46 -3.63 4.38
C GLN A 17 15.80 -4.17 5.64
N GLN A 18 14.63 -4.78 5.46
CA GLN A 18 13.81 -5.44 6.47
C GLN A 18 13.39 -6.82 5.94
N PRO A 19 12.95 -7.76 6.80
CA PRO A 19 12.61 -9.12 6.38
C PRO A 19 11.59 -9.22 5.23
N GLN A 20 10.67 -8.26 5.13
CA GLN A 20 9.60 -8.26 4.12
C GLN A 20 9.71 -7.07 3.16
N ARG A 21 10.68 -6.17 3.35
CA ARG A 21 10.78 -4.94 2.57
C ARG A 21 12.22 -4.54 2.34
N THR A 22 12.54 -4.18 1.12
CA THR A 22 13.81 -3.57 0.79
C THR A 22 13.56 -2.30 -0.04
N TYR A 23 14.31 -1.24 0.25
CA TYR A 23 14.16 0.07 -0.36
C TYR A 23 15.50 0.52 -0.93
N TRP A 24 15.49 0.93 -2.20
CA TRP A 24 16.67 1.42 -2.91
C TRP A 24 16.38 2.75 -3.59
N GLN A 25 17.41 3.58 -3.72
CA GLN A 25 17.43 4.61 -4.76
C GLN A 25 17.94 3.97 -6.05
N VAL A 26 17.27 4.25 -7.16
CA VAL A 26 17.65 3.76 -8.49
C VAL A 26 18.41 4.87 -9.22
N ILE A 27 19.59 4.52 -9.73
CA ILE A 27 20.38 5.34 -10.65
C ILE A 27 20.49 4.52 -11.94
N ALA A 28 19.85 5.00 -13.01
CA ALA A 28 19.82 4.31 -14.29
C ALA A 28 20.09 5.32 -15.43
N PRO A 29 20.72 4.89 -16.53
CA PRO A 29 20.99 5.75 -17.68
C PRO A 29 19.71 6.18 -18.42
N GLN A 30 18.64 5.39 -18.28
CA GLN A 30 17.32 5.67 -18.83
C GLN A 30 16.29 5.71 -17.71
N GLN A 31 15.07 6.19 -18.02
CA GLN A 31 13.97 6.12 -17.07
C GLN A 31 13.69 4.64 -16.73
N PRO A 32 13.83 4.23 -15.46
CA PRO A 32 13.60 2.84 -15.05
C PRO A 32 12.14 2.47 -15.28
N ARG A 33 11.90 1.23 -15.73
CA ARG A 33 10.55 0.71 -15.90
C ARG A 33 10.40 -0.68 -15.29
N LEU A 34 9.29 -0.90 -14.58
CA LEU A 34 9.05 -2.18 -13.91
C LEU A 34 8.76 -3.34 -14.88
N ASP A 35 8.38 -3.09 -16.14
CA ASP A 35 8.20 -4.17 -17.12
C ASP A 35 9.49 -4.95 -17.41
N GLU A 36 10.66 -4.36 -17.11
CA GLU A 36 11.97 -5.03 -17.15
C GLU A 36 12.09 -6.19 -16.13
N PHE A 37 11.23 -6.22 -15.10
CA PHE A 37 11.13 -7.33 -14.13
C PHE A 37 10.24 -8.49 -14.64
N GLY A 38 9.74 -8.42 -15.87
CA GLY A 38 8.86 -9.44 -16.45
C GLY A 38 7.42 -9.39 -15.91
N CYS A 39 6.97 -8.24 -15.44
CA CYS A 39 5.62 -8.01 -14.93
C CYS A 39 4.88 -6.94 -15.75
N HIS A 40 3.54 -6.87 -15.64
CA HIS A 40 2.77 -5.77 -16.26
C HIS A 40 2.56 -4.64 -15.23
N PRO A 41 3.27 -3.50 -15.35
CA PRO A 41 3.16 -2.44 -14.36
C PRO A 41 1.82 -1.74 -14.40
N GLN A 42 1.18 -1.69 -13.25
CA GLN A 42 0.05 -0.82 -12.98
C GLN A 42 0.55 0.56 -12.59
N GLN A 43 -0.07 1.59 -13.15
CA GLN A 43 0.30 2.97 -12.91
C GLN A 43 -0.71 3.61 -11.96
N LEU A 44 -0.22 4.03 -10.79
CA LEU A 44 -0.94 4.91 -9.88
C LEU A 44 -0.40 6.31 -10.12
N ASN A 45 -1.11 7.16 -10.87
CA ASN A 45 -0.67 8.51 -11.24
C ASN A 45 0.63 8.56 -12.09
N LYS A 46 1.13 9.75 -12.47
CA LYS A 46 2.32 9.89 -13.33
C LYS A 46 3.66 9.51 -12.68
N VAL A 47 3.68 9.25 -11.37
CA VAL A 47 4.89 9.10 -10.58
C VAL A 47 5.00 7.78 -9.82
N LEU A 48 3.98 6.93 -9.78
CA LEU A 48 4.04 5.64 -9.11
C LEU A 48 3.64 4.51 -10.06
N HIS A 49 4.52 3.53 -10.18
CA HIS A 49 4.30 2.30 -10.92
C HIS A 49 4.48 1.13 -9.97
N TRP A 50 3.68 0.09 -10.13
CA TRP A 50 3.81 -1.10 -9.31
C TRP A 50 3.44 -2.36 -10.07
N CYS A 51 4.01 -3.49 -9.68
CA CYS A 51 3.64 -4.78 -10.23
C CYS A 51 3.94 -5.89 -9.24
N GLU A 52 3.38 -7.07 -9.49
CA GLU A 52 3.66 -8.28 -8.72
C GLU A 52 4.24 -9.35 -9.62
N VAL A 53 5.32 -9.99 -9.16
CA VAL A 53 5.93 -11.15 -9.82
C VAL A 53 6.47 -12.10 -8.75
N ASN A 54 6.18 -13.39 -8.87
CA ASN A 54 6.61 -14.42 -7.91
C ASN A 54 6.30 -14.08 -6.43
N GLN A 55 5.12 -13.54 -6.13
CA GLN A 55 4.70 -13.09 -4.78
C GLN A 55 5.57 -11.96 -4.20
N VAL A 56 6.31 -11.27 -5.06
CA VAL A 56 7.08 -10.08 -4.75
C VAL A 56 6.43 -8.91 -5.44
N MET A 57 6.02 -7.91 -4.65
CA MET A 57 5.54 -6.65 -5.17
C MET A 57 6.72 -5.71 -5.35
N TRP A 58 6.83 -5.13 -6.53
CA TRP A 58 7.77 -4.06 -6.84
C TRP A 58 6.99 -2.76 -7.00
N VAL A 59 7.44 -1.70 -6.34
CA VAL A 59 6.95 -0.33 -6.60
C VAL A 59 8.13 0.53 -6.99
N LEU A 60 7.94 1.25 -8.08
CA LEU A 60 8.84 2.27 -8.57
C LEU A 60 8.15 3.63 -8.42
N GLN A 61 8.75 4.53 -7.67
CA GLN A 61 8.24 5.87 -7.44
C GLN A 61 9.23 6.93 -7.92
N TYR A 62 8.73 7.96 -8.60
CA TYR A 62 9.49 9.17 -8.92
C TYR A 62 9.16 10.27 -7.92
N HIS A 63 10.15 10.69 -7.13
CA HIS A 63 9.98 11.73 -6.10
C HIS A 63 11.27 12.52 -5.92
N GLN A 64 11.16 13.85 -5.80
CA GLN A 64 12.31 14.76 -5.69
C GLN A 64 13.36 14.54 -6.79
N GLN A 65 12.89 14.37 -8.03
CA GLN A 65 13.73 14.11 -9.20
C GLN A 65 14.55 12.80 -9.15
N ARG A 66 14.21 11.88 -8.25
CA ARG A 66 14.87 10.59 -8.08
C ARG A 66 13.88 9.45 -8.20
N TYR A 67 14.38 8.29 -8.63
CA TYR A 67 13.63 7.05 -8.67
C TYR A 67 13.91 6.22 -7.42
N TRP A 68 12.85 5.67 -6.85
CA TRP A 68 12.92 4.86 -5.65
C TRP A 68 12.25 3.52 -5.93
N LEU A 69 12.99 2.44 -5.73
CA LEU A 69 12.50 1.08 -5.90
C LEU A 69 12.23 0.49 -4.52
N THR A 70 11.05 -0.10 -4.37
CA THR A 70 10.70 -0.86 -3.18
C THR A 70 10.33 -2.27 -3.59
N ARG A 71 10.94 -3.25 -2.93
CA ARG A 71 10.56 -4.65 -2.99
C ARG A 71 9.80 -4.99 -1.73
N TRP A 72 8.59 -5.52 -1.85
CA TRP A 72 7.92 -6.22 -0.77
C TRP A 72 7.83 -7.70 -1.08
N GLN A 73 8.31 -8.50 -0.14
CA GLN A 73 8.13 -9.93 -0.17
C GLN A 73 6.87 -10.23 0.62
N GLN A 74 5.84 -10.79 -0.04
CA GLN A 74 4.63 -11.20 0.68
C GLN A 74 5.02 -12.20 1.76
N SER A 75 4.72 -11.85 3.01
CA SER A 75 4.68 -12.85 4.06
C SER A 75 3.53 -13.81 3.73
N PRO A 76 3.66 -15.13 3.94
CA PRO A 76 2.60 -16.10 3.65
C PRO A 76 1.35 -15.96 4.56
N HIS A 77 1.13 -14.80 5.16
CA HIS A 77 -0.08 -14.53 5.93
C HIS A 77 -1.27 -14.49 4.97
N SER A 78 -2.27 -15.29 5.31
CA SER A 78 -3.47 -15.56 4.54
C SER A 78 -4.07 -14.29 3.94
N ARG A 79 -4.61 -14.42 2.71
CA ARG A 79 -5.46 -13.42 2.05
C ARG A 79 -6.71 -13.16 2.88
N ALA A 80 -6.56 -12.52 4.02
CA ALA A 80 -7.65 -12.11 4.87
C ALA A 80 -8.40 -11.03 4.08
N SER A 81 -9.56 -11.41 3.56
CA SER A 81 -10.47 -10.48 2.92
C SER A 81 -11.48 -10.00 3.96
N ASN A 82 -11.75 -8.70 3.96
CA ASN A 82 -12.82 -8.12 4.74
C ASN A 82 -13.62 -7.14 3.86
N TRP A 83 -14.55 -6.40 4.44
CA TRP A 83 -15.40 -5.46 3.69
C TRP A 83 -14.60 -4.34 3.00
N ARG A 84 -13.38 -4.03 3.46
CA ARG A 84 -12.45 -3.08 2.82
C ARG A 84 -11.76 -3.68 1.59
N GLY A 85 -11.82 -5.00 1.42
CA GLY A 85 -11.19 -5.74 0.33
C GLY A 85 -10.17 -6.76 0.82
N GLU A 86 -9.36 -7.23 -0.12
CA GLU A 86 -8.25 -8.14 0.13
C GLU A 86 -7.10 -7.37 0.77
N VAL A 87 -6.58 -7.84 1.90
CA VAL A 87 -5.37 -7.27 2.50
C VAL A 87 -4.19 -7.54 1.57
N LEU A 88 -3.64 -6.48 0.98
CA LEU A 88 -2.38 -6.53 0.25
C LEU A 88 -1.19 -6.53 1.20
N GLN A 89 -1.32 -5.77 2.30
CA GLN A 89 -0.23 -5.59 3.23
C GLN A 89 -0.73 -5.19 4.62
N SER A 90 0.00 -5.63 5.64
CA SER A 90 -0.11 -5.13 7.01
C SER A 90 1.30 -4.98 7.57
N TYR A 91 1.62 -3.83 8.14
CA TYR A 91 2.89 -3.60 8.82
C TYR A 91 2.70 -2.66 10.01
N THR A 92 3.67 -2.69 10.93
CA THR A 92 3.69 -1.78 12.08
C THR A 92 4.80 -0.75 11.88
N MET A 93 4.47 0.54 12.04
CA MET A 93 5.42 1.64 11.90
C MET A 93 5.13 2.69 12.99
N HIS A 94 6.15 3.05 13.78
CA HIS A 94 6.03 4.02 14.88
C HIS A 94 4.86 3.74 15.85
N GLY A 95 4.64 2.47 16.21
CA GLY A 95 3.55 2.07 17.11
C GLY A 95 2.15 2.19 16.49
N LYS A 96 2.05 2.36 15.16
CA LYS A 96 0.80 2.31 14.41
C LYS A 96 0.77 1.06 13.55
N GLN A 97 -0.39 0.43 13.44
CA GLN A 97 -0.63 -0.61 12.45
C GLN A 97 -1.14 0.05 11.17
N VAL A 98 -0.46 -0.22 10.06
CA VAL A 98 -0.82 0.25 8.72
C VAL A 98 -1.23 -0.95 7.89
N GLN A 99 -2.42 -0.91 7.30
CA GLN A 99 -2.95 -1.95 6.44
C GLN A 99 -3.36 -1.38 5.09
N LEU A 100 -2.91 -2.02 4.02
CA LEU A 100 -3.31 -1.71 2.65
C LEU A 100 -4.27 -2.80 2.19
N HIS A 101 -5.43 -2.39 1.74
CA HIS A 101 -6.43 -3.27 1.15
C HIS A 101 -6.70 -2.87 -0.29
N PHE A 102 -7.03 -3.88 -1.09
CA PHE A 102 -7.50 -3.71 -2.45
C PHE A 102 -8.95 -4.14 -2.57
N SER A 103 -9.79 -3.21 -3.01
CA SER A 103 -11.21 -3.44 -3.17
C SER A 103 -11.63 -3.35 -4.62
N LYS A 104 -12.52 -4.25 -5.03
CA LYS A 104 -13.26 -4.15 -6.30
C LYS A 104 -14.43 -3.18 -6.22
N HIS A 105 -14.74 -2.66 -5.02
CA HIS A 105 -15.84 -1.72 -4.82
C HIS A 105 -15.41 -0.30 -5.14
N HIS A 106 -16.37 0.48 -5.66
CA HIS A 106 -16.17 1.90 -5.91
C HIS A 106 -16.08 2.65 -4.58
N VAL A 107 -15.28 3.74 -4.53
CA VAL A 107 -15.01 4.49 -3.30
C VAL A 107 -16.28 4.93 -2.55
N LYS A 108 -17.31 5.38 -3.28
CA LYS A 108 -18.61 5.76 -2.68
C LYS A 108 -19.29 4.58 -1.97
N GLN A 109 -19.19 3.37 -2.51
CA GLN A 109 -19.77 2.17 -1.86
C GLN A 109 -19.03 1.85 -0.56
N LEU A 110 -17.70 1.92 -0.59
CA LEU A 110 -16.86 1.68 0.59
C LEU A 110 -17.12 2.71 1.70
N LEU A 111 -17.28 3.99 1.35
CA LEU A 111 -17.64 5.02 2.33
C LEU A 111 -18.99 4.77 2.96
N THR A 112 -20.00 4.38 2.16
CA THR A 112 -21.32 4.01 2.69
C THR A 112 -21.23 2.81 3.62
N MET A 113 -20.48 1.76 3.23
CA MET A 113 -20.25 0.60 4.08
C MET A 113 -19.50 0.96 5.36
N ALA A 114 -18.50 1.84 5.28
CA ALA A 114 -17.74 2.31 6.43
C ALA A 114 -18.63 3.06 7.41
N LYS A 115 -19.45 4.02 6.92
CA LYS A 115 -20.41 4.76 7.74
C LYS A 115 -21.42 3.83 8.42
N PHE A 116 -21.90 2.81 7.71
CA PHE A 116 -22.84 1.84 8.28
C PHE A 116 -22.19 0.96 9.35
N ARG A 117 -21.04 0.35 9.04
CA ARG A 117 -20.35 -0.61 9.94
C ARG A 117 -19.69 0.06 11.14
N LEU A 118 -19.19 1.27 10.96
CA LEU A 118 -18.38 1.99 11.93
C LEU A 118 -19.11 3.23 12.45
N GLY A 119 -20.43 3.33 12.28
CA GLY A 119 -21.21 4.54 12.59
C GLY A 119 -21.04 5.03 14.02
N GLN A 120 -20.87 4.11 14.99
CA GLN A 120 -20.62 4.49 16.39
C GLN A 120 -19.23 5.09 16.64
N ARG A 121 -18.26 4.76 15.79
CA ARG A 121 -16.88 5.28 15.84
C ARG A 121 -16.67 6.44 14.87
N TYR A 122 -17.61 6.68 13.97
CA TYR A 122 -17.51 7.69 12.92
C TYR A 122 -17.40 9.07 13.55
N SER A 123 -16.28 9.76 13.30
CA SER A 123 -16.14 11.16 13.67
C SER A 123 -16.52 12.05 12.50
N HIS A 124 -15.78 11.96 11.40
CA HIS A 124 -16.01 12.75 10.21
C HIS A 124 -15.32 12.13 8.99
N SER A 125 -15.72 12.59 7.81
CA SER A 125 -15.05 12.27 6.55
C SER A 125 -14.84 13.52 5.71
N LEU A 126 -13.66 13.64 5.11
CA LEU A 126 -13.28 14.73 4.22
C LEU A 126 -12.90 14.18 2.85
N GLU A 127 -13.35 14.83 1.78
CA GLU A 127 -12.76 14.61 0.45
C GLU A 127 -11.48 15.44 0.36
N ILE A 128 -10.33 14.78 0.19
CA ILE A 128 -9.04 15.45 0.13
C ILE A 128 -8.83 16.01 -1.29
N ASP A 129 -9.03 15.16 -2.31
CA ASP A 129 -8.72 15.50 -3.71
C ASP A 129 -9.28 14.45 -4.69
N HIS A 130 -9.88 14.88 -5.80
CA HIS A 130 -10.31 14.03 -6.93
C HIS A 130 -10.91 12.66 -6.54
N GLY A 131 -11.90 12.63 -5.64
CA GLY A 131 -12.54 11.39 -5.19
C GLY A 131 -11.72 10.55 -4.21
N ARG A 132 -10.63 11.10 -3.65
CA ARG A 132 -9.90 10.54 -2.51
C ARG A 132 -10.52 11.02 -1.22
N TYR A 133 -10.77 10.09 -0.31
CA TYR A 133 -11.45 10.40 0.94
C TYR A 133 -10.62 10.00 2.13
N HIS A 134 -10.69 10.81 3.18
CA HIS A 134 -10.17 10.50 4.50
C HIS A 134 -11.34 10.39 5.46
N LEU A 135 -11.39 9.28 6.16
CA LEU A 135 -12.35 8.97 7.18
C LEU A 135 -11.61 8.82 8.51
N VAL A 136 -12.05 9.57 9.51
CA VAL A 136 -11.49 9.51 10.86
C VAL A 136 -12.48 8.79 11.77
N LEU A 137 -12.00 7.76 12.45
CA LEU A 137 -12.71 7.02 13.46
C LEU A 137 -12.10 7.31 14.84
N GLN A 138 -12.94 7.31 15.87
CA GLN A 138 -12.54 7.47 17.26
C GLN A 138 -12.80 6.18 18.04
N GLN A 139 -12.06 6.00 19.14
CA GLN A 139 -12.26 4.92 20.12
C GLN A 139 -12.27 3.48 19.51
N PRO A 140 -11.13 2.88 19.14
CA PRO A 140 -9.80 3.49 19.07
C PRO A 140 -9.65 4.42 17.86
N ARG A 141 -8.63 5.29 17.88
CA ARG A 141 -8.34 6.17 16.76
C ARG A 141 -7.88 5.35 15.56
N GLU A 142 -8.56 5.55 14.44
CA GLU A 142 -8.24 4.88 13.17
C GLU A 142 -8.52 5.84 12.02
N ASP A 143 -7.51 6.01 11.17
CA ASP A 143 -7.57 6.82 9.96
C ASP A 143 -7.72 5.88 8.76
N MET A 144 -8.74 6.11 7.94
CA MET A 144 -8.97 5.34 6.72
C MET A 144 -8.92 6.27 5.50
N LEU A 145 -8.02 5.97 4.58
CA LEU A 145 -7.85 6.69 3.33
C LEU A 145 -8.34 5.82 2.17
N PHE A 146 -9.17 6.38 1.30
CA PHE A 146 -9.70 5.69 0.13
C PHE A 146 -9.19 6.37 -1.14
N PHE A 147 -8.54 5.59 -2.00
CA PHE A 147 -7.95 6.07 -3.25
C PHE A 147 -8.60 5.35 -4.44
N PRO A 148 -9.31 6.05 -5.33
CA PRO A 148 -9.89 5.44 -6.51
C PRO A 148 -8.79 5.06 -7.51
N LEU A 149 -8.86 3.83 -8.02
CA LEU A 149 -7.94 3.21 -8.98
C LEU A 149 -8.73 2.68 -10.17
N GLN A 150 -9.05 3.55 -11.14
CA GLN A 150 -9.88 3.21 -12.30
C GLN A 150 -11.21 2.53 -11.90
N GLN A 151 -11.27 1.19 -11.88
CA GLN A 151 -12.45 0.40 -11.52
C GLN A 151 -12.39 -0.20 -10.09
N GLN A 152 -11.37 0.16 -9.33
CA GLN A 152 -11.05 -0.40 -8.01
C GLN A 152 -10.79 0.71 -7.01
N THR A 153 -10.63 0.35 -5.73
CA THR A 153 -10.28 1.30 -4.68
C THR A 153 -9.21 0.69 -3.79
N MET A 154 -8.13 1.44 -3.56
CA MET A 154 -7.16 1.13 -2.52
C MET A 154 -7.59 1.77 -1.21
N VAL A 155 -7.59 0.99 -0.13
CA VAL A 155 -7.91 1.46 1.21
C VAL A 155 -6.67 1.35 2.08
N VAL A 156 -6.21 2.48 2.61
CA VAL A 156 -5.12 2.53 3.59
C VAL A 156 -5.74 2.78 4.95
N THR A 157 -5.57 1.84 5.86
CA THR A 157 -5.98 1.98 7.26
C THR A 157 -4.74 2.21 8.11
N ILE A 158 -4.79 3.20 8.99
CA ILE A 158 -3.78 3.48 9.99
C ILE A 158 -4.50 3.47 11.34
N SER A 159 -4.17 2.52 12.20
CA SER A 159 -4.72 2.45 13.56
C SER A 159 -3.61 2.49 14.58
N ASP A 160 -3.95 2.92 15.79
CA ASP A 160 -3.07 2.68 16.93
C ASP A 160 -2.85 1.17 17.06
N ASN A 161 -1.61 0.76 17.33
CA ASN A 161 -1.35 -0.64 17.60
C ASN A 161 -2.07 -0.97 18.91
N ASP A 162 -3.12 -1.78 18.82
CA ASP A 162 -3.87 -2.26 19.97
C ASP A 162 -2.95 -3.27 20.69
N GLU A 163 -1.92 -2.78 21.39
CA GLU A 163 -1.24 -3.54 22.42
C GLU A 163 -2.27 -3.78 23.52
N ARG A 164 -3.16 -4.74 23.30
CA ARG A 164 -4.01 -5.23 24.38
C ARG A 164 -3.08 -5.79 25.44
N PRO A 165 -3.02 -5.19 26.64
CA PRO A 165 -2.28 -5.78 27.73
C PRO A 165 -3.10 -6.97 28.23
N GLY A 166 -2.75 -8.18 27.79
CA GLY A 166 -3.31 -9.40 28.36
C GLY A 166 -3.66 -10.47 27.35
N GLN A 167 -2.65 -11.06 26.70
CA GLN A 167 -2.59 -12.48 26.35
C GLN A 167 -1.10 -12.87 26.31
N ARG A 168 -0.56 -13.19 27.48
CA ARG A 168 0.63 -14.03 27.67
C ARG A 168 0.18 -15.26 28.44
#